data_AF-A0A0G1GJ83-F1
#
_entry.id   AF-A0A0G1GJ83-F1
#
_cell.length_a   1.000
_cell.length_b   1.000
_cell.length_c   1.000
_cell.angle_alpha   90.00
_cell.angle_beta   90.00
_cell.angle_gamma   90.00
#
_symmetry.space_group_name_H-M   'P 1'
#
loop_
_entity.id
_entity.type
_entity.pdbx_description
1 polymer ?
#
loop_
_entity_poly.entity_id
_entity_poly.type
_entity_poly.pdbx_seq_one_letter_code
_entity_poly.pdbx_strand_id
1 'polypeptide(L)'
;MGERRHETRFGINADPAEIMDALRTKGQQEENKLEKKDITPETTWEEFRKNKQAEGANAETFLAFVRAKAESRGLPIEAIPKMGELGMVEITEEGRKAFRELARLAITELATHGMTERGPDGKMTLKTYSDTDGDACIYLCKLAGIVAKKNKKMGTEATKITYVDKGQGKEGAMVMDTSGREGVQFDAETETLYIDHHGDESPTGTSTAGYLYDTLWRAGLIDLDNVFEAAALEGAIEFVSAVDNGEYPGMHNPKAFLQSSKTMLGLSPYLNFTEIVDFFKKYRDPLEVLTDRQINEWNRGSGESILSRAEKRQERVENSINAIISLKAAEFDVESDKLGRILVDIGKQVPMGRDAAFGMGFDTYLMWNPDDDSFFVQSKKPLNVRFDQGFVVREKMWMKPRDGVALKITLKEVLEMLTGGEVKARGKLAEYLENGGENRENETDDPLKAFTDVLVGEPSNAETAETTLDAFTDVLEGGPAKE
;
A
#
# COMPACT_ATOMS: atom_id res chain seq x y z
N MET A 1 -26.64 -57.50 14.31
CA MET A 1 -27.44 -56.35 14.80
C MET A 1 -26.48 -55.30 15.32
N GLY A 2 -26.54 -54.09 14.77
CA GLY A 2 -25.79 -52.93 15.26
C GLY A 2 -24.94 -52.22 14.19
N GLU A 3 -25.55 -51.82 13.07
CA GLU A 3 -24.99 -50.79 12.19
C GLU A 3 -24.99 -49.45 12.95
N ARG A 4 -23.83 -48.82 13.08
CA ARG A 4 -23.72 -47.42 13.48
C ARG A 4 -23.74 -46.58 12.21
N ARG A 5 -24.85 -45.86 12.02
CA ARG A 5 -25.00 -44.81 11.01
C ARG A 5 -24.05 -43.66 11.35
N HIS A 6 -23.12 -43.34 10.45
CA HIS A 6 -22.55 -42.01 10.36
C HIS A 6 -23.57 -41.14 9.62
N GLU A 7 -24.17 -40.17 10.32
CA GLU A 7 -24.94 -39.11 9.68
C GLU A 7 -23.95 -38.07 9.15
N THR A 8 -23.66 -38.13 7.85
CA THR A 8 -23.13 -37.01 7.07
C THR A 8 -24.25 -35.99 6.89
N ARG A 9 -24.14 -34.84 7.56
CA ARG A 9 -24.98 -33.67 7.33
C ARG A 9 -24.10 -32.54 6.81
N PHE A 10 -23.87 -32.50 5.50
CA PHE A 10 -23.90 -31.30 4.66
C PHE A 10 -24.15 -31.80 3.23
N GLY A 11 -25.24 -31.33 2.64
CA GLY A 11 -25.66 -31.75 1.31
C GLY A 11 -24.74 -31.17 0.24
N ILE A 12 -24.41 -32.02 -0.72
CA ILE A 12 -23.59 -31.74 -1.90
C ILE A 12 -24.46 -30.93 -2.88
N ASN A 13 -23.99 -29.73 -3.23
CA ASN A 13 -24.49 -28.73 -4.21
C ASN A 13 -24.54 -27.32 -3.61
N ALA A 14 -23.44 -26.86 -2.98
CA ALA A 14 -23.40 -25.48 -2.49
C ALA A 14 -23.00 -24.53 -3.63
N ASP A 15 -23.90 -23.59 -3.95
CA ASP A 15 -23.67 -22.45 -4.84
C ASP A 15 -22.40 -21.68 -4.39
N PRO A 16 -21.54 -21.14 -5.28
CA PRO A 16 -20.52 -20.16 -4.91
C PRO A 16 -21.03 -19.08 -3.94
N ALA A 17 -22.29 -18.67 -4.04
CA ALA A 17 -22.95 -17.80 -3.08
C ALA A 17 -23.06 -18.42 -1.67
N GLU A 18 -23.36 -19.71 -1.54
CA GLU A 18 -23.42 -20.45 -0.27
C GLU A 18 -22.01 -20.66 0.34
N ILE A 19 -20.98 -20.85 -0.49
CA ILE A 19 -19.57 -20.89 -0.04
C ILE A 19 -19.16 -19.52 0.51
N MET A 20 -19.49 -18.44 -0.20
CA MET A 20 -19.23 -17.07 0.24
C MET A 20 -20.00 -16.73 1.53
N ASP A 21 -21.22 -17.22 1.68
CA ASP A 21 -22.04 -17.02 2.89
C ASP A 21 -21.49 -17.81 4.09
N ALA A 22 -20.99 -19.03 3.86
CA ALA A 22 -20.30 -19.83 4.88
C ALA A 22 -18.99 -19.17 5.36
N LEU A 23 -18.22 -18.57 4.44
CA LEU A 23 -17.00 -17.81 4.75
C LEU A 23 -17.29 -16.54 5.56
N ARG A 24 -18.38 -15.83 5.24
CA ARG A 24 -18.85 -14.67 6.02
C ARG A 24 -19.27 -15.08 7.43
N THR A 25 -19.98 -16.20 7.57
CA THR A 25 -20.56 -16.64 8.85
C THR A 25 -19.52 -17.23 9.81
N LYS A 26 -18.55 -18.02 9.32
CA LYS A 26 -17.42 -18.52 10.14
C LYS A 26 -16.50 -17.38 10.59
N GLY A 27 -16.32 -16.34 9.77
CA GLY A 27 -15.50 -15.18 10.08
C GLY A 27 -15.98 -14.37 11.31
N GLN A 28 -17.26 -14.44 11.67
CA GLN A 28 -17.82 -13.74 12.84
C GLN A 28 -17.61 -14.46 14.19
N GLN A 29 -17.26 -15.74 14.23
CA GLN A 29 -17.30 -16.53 15.48
C GLN A 29 -15.97 -16.60 16.26
N GLU A 30 -14.83 -16.20 15.69
CA GLU A 30 -13.50 -16.26 16.34
C GLU A 30 -13.00 -14.91 16.88
N GLU A 31 -13.92 -14.05 17.35
CA GLU A 31 -13.63 -12.66 17.71
C GLU A 31 -12.99 -12.44 19.10
N ASN A 32 -12.48 -13.49 19.76
CA ASN A 32 -11.91 -13.35 21.09
C ASN A 32 -10.53 -14.00 21.18
N LYS A 33 -9.49 -13.23 20.80
CA LYS A 33 -8.15 -13.17 21.44
C LYS A 33 -7.10 -12.64 20.44
N LEU A 34 -7.02 -11.33 20.30
CA LEU A 34 -5.79 -10.65 19.90
C LEU A 34 -5.60 -9.48 20.87
N GLU A 35 -4.55 -9.57 21.67
CA GLU A 35 -4.23 -8.59 22.71
C GLU A 35 -3.92 -7.24 22.07
N LYS A 36 -4.78 -6.27 22.39
CA LYS A 36 -4.57 -4.86 22.12
C LYS A 36 -3.27 -4.44 22.80
N LYS A 37 -2.31 -3.88 22.05
CA LYS A 37 -1.36 -2.94 22.65
C LYS A 37 -2.13 -1.66 22.93
N ASP A 38 -2.81 -1.65 24.08
CA ASP A 38 -3.47 -0.47 24.61
C ASP A 38 -2.39 0.58 24.95
N ILE A 39 -2.33 1.67 24.20
CA ILE A 39 -1.92 2.94 24.78
C ILE A 39 -3.07 3.35 25.69
N THR A 40 -2.93 3.02 26.98
CA THR A 40 -3.87 3.42 28.01
C THR A 40 -3.86 4.96 28.15
N PRO A 41 -4.94 5.58 28.66
CA PRO A 41 -4.99 7.01 29.02
C PRO A 41 -3.90 7.47 30.00
N GLU A 42 -3.05 6.56 30.46
CA GLU A 42 -2.01 6.77 31.47
C GLU A 42 -0.68 7.21 30.86
N THR A 43 -0.48 7.09 29.54
CA THR A 43 0.73 7.65 28.92
C THR A 43 0.64 9.18 28.98
N THR A 44 1.44 9.77 29.86
CA THR A 44 1.50 11.21 30.01
C THR A 44 2.12 11.85 28.76
N TRP A 45 1.82 13.12 28.51
CA TRP A 45 2.37 13.84 27.36
C TRP A 45 3.90 13.93 27.40
N GLU A 46 4.47 13.86 28.59
CA GLU A 46 5.90 13.85 28.86
C GLU A 46 6.55 12.51 28.49
N GLU A 47 5.90 11.38 28.79
CA GLU A 47 6.35 10.03 28.40
C GLU A 47 6.29 9.82 26.90
N PHE A 48 5.22 10.31 26.25
CA PHE A 48 5.11 10.30 24.79
C PHE A 48 6.29 11.01 24.12
N ARG A 49 6.63 12.22 24.57
CA ARG A 49 7.78 12.99 24.06
C ARG A 49 9.12 12.31 24.32
N LYS A 50 9.27 11.64 25.45
CA LYS A 50 10.51 10.94 25.82
C LYS A 50 10.79 9.73 24.91
N ASN A 51 9.77 8.97 24.54
CA ASN A 51 9.91 7.78 23.69
C ASN A 51 10.34 8.09 22.26
N LYS A 52 10.14 9.33 21.77
CA LYS A 52 10.53 9.78 20.44
C LYS A 52 11.96 10.34 20.34
N GLN A 53 12.76 10.34 21.41
CA GLN A 53 14.03 11.06 21.47
C GLN A 53 15.19 10.45 20.65
N ALA A 54 15.06 9.26 20.06
CA ALA A 54 16.12 8.67 19.25
C ALA A 54 16.09 9.24 17.82
N GLU A 55 17.25 9.74 17.34
CA GLU A 55 17.59 10.18 15.96
C GLU A 55 17.31 11.66 15.59
N GLY A 56 18.37 12.50 15.60
CA GLY A 56 18.27 13.96 15.44
C GLY A 56 18.82 14.56 14.13
N ALA A 57 19.35 13.77 13.20
CA ALA A 57 20.05 14.28 12.01
C ALA A 57 19.13 15.01 11.01
N ASN A 58 17.88 14.55 10.86
CA ASN A 58 16.92 15.12 9.89
C ASN A 58 16.53 16.57 10.24
N ALA A 59 16.36 16.86 11.52
CA ALA A 59 15.98 18.19 11.99
C ALA A 59 17.10 19.23 11.80
N GLU A 60 18.37 18.85 11.98
CA GLU A 60 19.51 19.74 11.71
C GLU A 60 19.59 20.14 10.23
N THR A 61 19.44 19.16 9.34
CA THR A 61 19.38 19.39 7.88
C THR A 61 18.24 20.34 7.52
N PHE A 62 17.06 20.15 8.12
CA PHE A 62 15.91 21.04 7.92
C PHE A 62 16.17 22.46 8.45
N LEU A 63 16.80 22.61 9.61
CA LEU A 63 17.18 23.92 10.15
C LEU A 63 18.18 24.66 9.26
N ALA A 64 19.14 23.93 8.67
CA ALA A 64 20.09 24.50 7.71
C ALA A 64 19.36 25.02 6.45
N PHE A 65 18.40 24.26 5.93
CA PHE A 65 17.55 24.70 4.82
C PHE A 65 16.76 25.97 5.15
N VAL A 66 16.06 26.00 6.30
CA VAL A 66 15.31 27.18 6.74
C VAL A 66 16.23 28.39 6.90
N ARG A 67 17.44 28.20 7.43
CA ARG A 67 18.46 29.25 7.55
C ARG A 67 18.84 29.82 6.19
N ALA A 68 19.24 28.97 5.25
CA ALA A 68 19.63 29.41 3.90
C ALA A 68 18.49 30.20 3.23
N LYS A 69 17.25 29.70 3.30
CA LYS A 69 16.07 30.39 2.77
C LYS A 69 15.77 31.71 3.45
N ALA A 70 15.96 31.79 4.77
CA ALA A 70 15.78 33.02 5.51
C ALA A 70 16.84 34.07 5.10
N GLU A 71 18.11 33.66 5.00
CA GLU A 71 19.23 34.52 4.60
C GLU A 71 19.06 35.05 3.18
N SER A 72 18.70 34.18 2.21
CA SER A 72 18.48 34.59 0.82
C SER A 72 17.32 35.56 0.64
N ARG A 73 16.43 35.65 1.64
CA ARG A 73 15.30 36.56 1.70
C ARG A 73 15.51 37.78 2.60
N GLY A 74 16.66 37.88 3.27
CA GLY A 74 16.92 38.94 4.25
C GLY A 74 16.00 38.89 5.48
N LEU A 75 15.55 37.70 5.88
CA LEU A 75 14.75 37.48 7.08
C LEU A 75 15.65 37.34 8.33
N PRO A 76 15.17 37.73 9.53
CA PRO A 76 15.95 37.63 10.75
C PRO A 76 16.17 36.16 11.15
N ILE A 77 17.44 35.74 11.20
CA ILE A 77 17.84 34.34 11.48
C ILE A 77 18.07 34.07 12.97
N GLU A 78 17.98 35.09 13.82
CA GLU A 78 18.16 34.99 15.27
C GLU A 78 17.08 34.10 15.91
N ALA A 79 15.95 33.95 15.23
CA ALA A 79 14.85 33.08 15.63
C ALA A 79 15.11 31.59 15.34
N ILE A 80 16.20 31.23 14.65
CA ILE A 80 16.50 29.83 14.34
C ILE A 80 17.07 29.14 15.58
N PRO A 81 16.44 28.06 16.07
CA PRO A 81 16.93 27.33 17.20
C PRO A 81 18.28 26.69 16.97
N LYS A 82 19.01 26.51 18.08
CA LYS A 82 20.10 25.55 18.17
C LYS A 82 19.54 24.24 18.68
N MET A 83 20.04 23.12 18.17
CA MET A 83 19.75 21.81 18.73
C MET A 83 20.52 21.61 20.03
N GLY A 84 19.86 21.04 21.04
CA GLY A 84 20.50 20.58 22.27
C GLY A 84 21.09 19.16 22.14
N GLU A 85 21.75 18.68 23.20
CA GLU A 85 22.43 17.36 23.24
C GLU A 85 21.51 16.16 22.91
N LEU A 86 20.20 16.31 23.03
CA LEU A 86 19.19 15.28 22.78
C LEU A 86 18.48 15.40 21.41
N GLY A 87 18.98 16.24 20.50
CA GLY A 87 18.36 16.43 19.18
C GLY A 87 16.95 17.03 19.24
N MET A 88 16.62 17.69 20.35
CA MET A 88 15.41 18.48 20.51
C MET A 88 15.78 19.95 20.53
N VAL A 89 14.89 20.73 19.95
CA VAL A 89 14.93 22.18 19.93
C VAL A 89 14.64 22.70 21.36
N GLU A 90 15.71 22.99 22.13
CA GLU A 90 15.60 23.70 23.42
C GLU A 90 15.33 25.18 23.15
N ILE A 91 14.04 25.54 23.05
CA ILE A 91 13.63 26.93 22.96
C ILE A 91 12.54 27.23 23.97
N THR A 92 12.57 28.46 24.46
CA THR A 92 11.40 29.08 25.06
C THR A 92 10.21 29.05 24.09
N GLU A 93 9.00 29.14 24.62
CA GLU A 93 7.78 29.21 23.81
C GLU A 93 7.84 30.38 22.81
N GLU A 94 8.41 31.52 23.23
CA GLU A 94 8.59 32.69 22.39
C GLU A 94 9.52 32.42 21.20
N GLY A 95 10.66 31.75 21.42
CA GLY A 95 11.56 31.43 20.32
C GLY A 95 11.03 30.32 19.42
N ARG A 96 10.25 29.36 19.94
CA ARG A 96 9.51 28.37 19.12
C ARG A 96 8.51 29.06 18.20
N LYS A 97 7.75 30.02 18.74
CA LYS A 97 6.83 30.84 17.96
C LYS A 97 7.55 31.67 16.89
N ALA A 98 8.67 32.30 17.25
CA ALA A 98 9.49 33.05 16.30
C ALA A 98 10.06 32.16 15.19
N PHE A 99 10.53 30.95 15.52
CA PHE A 99 11.00 29.98 14.54
C PHE A 99 9.89 29.51 13.60
N ARG A 100 8.71 29.16 14.15
CA ARG A 100 7.53 28.81 13.35
C ARG A 100 7.19 29.91 12.36
N GLU A 101 7.20 31.16 12.81
CA GLU A 101 6.97 32.31 11.95
C GLU A 101 8.03 32.41 10.84
N LEU A 102 9.32 32.32 11.20
CA LEU A 102 10.42 32.36 10.24
C LEU A 102 10.32 31.26 9.18
N ALA A 103 10.09 30.00 9.58
CA ALA A 103 9.97 28.88 8.66
C ALA A 103 8.82 29.09 7.65
N ARG A 104 7.69 29.64 8.10
CA ARG A 104 6.55 29.99 7.22
C ARG A 104 6.87 31.10 6.23
N LEU A 105 7.73 32.04 6.60
CA LEU A 105 8.19 33.12 5.72
C LEU A 105 9.25 32.65 4.72
N ALA A 106 10.12 31.75 5.16
CA ALA A 106 11.25 31.25 4.40
C ALA A 106 10.82 30.22 3.33
N ILE A 107 9.91 29.30 3.67
CA ILE A 107 9.49 28.20 2.80
C ILE A 107 8.23 28.62 2.00
N THR A 108 8.41 29.02 0.74
CA THR A 108 7.27 29.37 -0.14
C THR A 108 7.08 28.45 -1.33
N GLU A 109 7.95 27.47 -1.52
CA GLU A 109 7.87 26.55 -2.64
C GLU A 109 7.96 25.11 -2.16
N LEU A 110 6.93 24.34 -2.48
CA LEU A 110 6.85 22.90 -2.25
C LEU A 110 6.78 22.20 -3.61
N ALA A 111 7.41 21.04 -3.71
CA ALA A 111 7.27 20.15 -4.86
C ALA A 111 7.01 18.72 -4.40
N THR A 112 6.09 18.02 -5.07
CA THR A 112 5.81 16.60 -4.86
C THR A 112 5.46 15.95 -6.18
N HIS A 113 5.52 14.62 -6.28
CA HIS A 113 5.08 13.97 -7.52
C HIS A 113 3.57 14.16 -7.74
N GLY A 114 3.17 14.26 -9.00
CA GLY A 114 1.77 14.20 -9.42
C GLY A 114 1.42 12.83 -9.97
N MET A 115 0.17 12.42 -9.78
CA MET A 115 -0.37 11.23 -10.42
C MET A 115 -0.46 11.43 -11.94
N THR A 116 -0.10 10.40 -12.70
CA THR A 116 -0.18 10.45 -14.17
C THR A 116 -1.38 9.66 -14.68
N GLU A 117 -2.15 10.23 -15.59
CA GLU A 117 -3.26 9.54 -16.26
C GLU A 117 -3.02 9.46 -17.76
N ARG A 118 -3.24 8.29 -18.35
CA ARG A 118 -3.19 8.09 -19.79
C ARG A 118 -4.51 8.52 -20.42
N GLY A 119 -4.46 9.53 -21.28
CA GLY A 119 -5.61 9.99 -22.04
C GLY A 119 -6.03 9.00 -23.13
N PRO A 120 -7.21 9.19 -23.76
CA PRO A 120 -7.68 8.36 -24.87
C PRO A 120 -6.74 8.35 -26.08
N ASP A 121 -5.93 9.40 -26.25
CA ASP A 121 -4.91 9.52 -27.30
C ASP A 121 -3.60 8.80 -26.94
N GLY A 122 -3.57 8.10 -25.81
CA GLY A 122 -2.43 7.37 -25.30
C GLY A 122 -1.38 8.23 -24.60
N LYS A 123 -1.56 9.56 -24.51
CA LYS A 123 -0.60 10.47 -23.87
C LYS A 123 -0.77 10.52 -22.36
N MET A 124 0.34 10.61 -21.64
CA MET A 124 0.34 10.79 -20.20
C MET A 124 0.12 12.26 -19.85
N THR A 125 -0.80 12.53 -18.92
CA THR A 125 -1.06 13.85 -18.37
C THR A 125 -0.79 13.85 -16.87
N LEU A 126 0.01 14.82 -16.42
CA LEU A 126 0.30 15.01 -15.00
C LEU A 126 -0.90 15.66 -14.30
N LYS A 127 -1.35 15.07 -13.20
CA LYS A 127 -2.44 15.59 -12.38
C LYS A 127 -1.89 16.43 -11.24
N THR A 128 -2.73 17.34 -10.76
CA THR A 128 -2.41 18.25 -9.65
C THR A 128 -2.82 17.66 -8.30
N TYR A 129 -2.60 16.36 -8.13
CA TYR A 129 -2.75 15.63 -6.88
C TYR A 129 -1.71 14.50 -6.84
N SER A 130 -1.31 14.12 -5.64
CA SER A 130 -0.34 13.06 -5.38
C SER A 130 -1.05 11.80 -4.87
N ASP A 131 -0.32 10.71 -4.64
CA ASP A 131 -0.86 9.57 -3.92
C ASP A 131 -0.94 9.87 -2.40
N THR A 132 -1.24 8.85 -1.60
CA THR A 132 -1.51 9.04 -0.17
C THR A 132 -0.28 9.52 0.61
N ASP A 133 0.94 9.11 0.24
CA ASP A 133 2.16 9.56 0.92
C ASP A 133 2.48 11.03 0.59
N GLY A 134 2.38 11.42 -0.69
CA GLY A 134 2.51 12.82 -1.09
C GLY A 134 1.39 13.74 -0.57
N ASP A 135 0.14 13.28 -0.51
CA ASP A 135 -0.97 14.04 0.10
C ASP A 135 -0.78 14.21 1.62
N ALA A 136 -0.26 13.18 2.29
CA ALA A 136 0.14 13.25 3.70
C ALA A 136 1.24 14.29 3.92
N CYS A 137 2.22 14.38 3.02
CA CYS A 137 3.27 15.41 3.09
C CYS A 137 2.69 16.83 3.00
N ILE A 138 1.75 17.05 2.08
CA ILE A 138 1.06 18.34 1.95
C ILE A 138 0.24 18.64 3.22
N TYR A 139 -0.43 17.65 3.79
CA TYR A 139 -1.17 17.80 5.05
C TYR A 139 -0.26 18.22 6.20
N LEU A 140 0.89 17.56 6.37
CA LEU A 140 1.87 17.88 7.41
C LEU A 140 2.42 19.31 7.25
N CYS A 141 2.69 19.74 6.01
CA CYS A 141 3.08 21.13 5.74
C CYS A 141 1.97 22.14 6.09
N LYS A 142 0.69 21.80 5.86
CA LYS A 142 -0.45 22.63 6.31
C LYS A 142 -0.52 22.68 7.84
N LEU A 143 -0.32 21.55 8.51
CA LEU A 143 -0.32 21.45 9.98
C LEU A 143 0.80 22.29 10.62
N ALA A 144 2.00 22.27 10.05
CA ALA A 144 3.11 23.15 10.44
C ALA A 144 2.85 24.65 10.13
N GLY A 145 1.81 24.94 9.35
CA GLY A 145 1.48 26.28 8.87
C GLY A 145 2.36 26.78 7.73
N ILE A 146 3.21 25.93 7.15
CA ILE A 146 4.07 26.24 5.99
C ILE A 146 3.19 26.55 4.77
N VAL A 147 2.07 25.85 4.59
CA VAL A 147 1.12 26.15 3.52
C VAL A 147 0.20 27.29 3.97
N ALA A 148 0.62 28.53 3.70
CA ALA A 148 -0.12 29.72 4.07
C ALA A 148 -0.91 30.31 2.89
N LYS A 149 -2.13 30.81 3.17
CA LYS A 149 -2.80 31.75 2.28
C LYS A 149 -2.06 33.09 2.32
N LYS A 150 -1.98 33.78 1.18
CA LYS A 150 -1.32 35.09 1.04
C LYS A 150 -1.64 36.01 2.23
N ASN A 151 -0.62 36.41 2.99
CA ASN A 151 -0.79 37.34 4.11
C ASN A 151 -0.09 38.68 3.82
N LYS A 152 -0.91 39.65 3.40
CA LYS A 152 -0.45 41.02 3.07
C LYS A 152 0.19 41.76 4.25
N LYS A 153 -0.17 41.44 5.50
CA LYS A 153 0.41 42.10 6.68
C LYS A 153 1.84 41.62 6.96
N MET A 154 2.14 40.39 6.56
CA MET A 154 3.45 39.74 6.74
C MET A 154 4.34 39.87 5.50
N GLY A 155 3.87 40.55 4.44
CA GLY A 155 4.60 40.64 3.16
C GLY A 155 4.76 39.29 2.43
N THR A 156 3.95 38.28 2.75
CA THR A 156 4.14 36.91 2.25
C THR A 156 3.36 36.61 0.98
N GLU A 157 4.01 35.91 0.06
CA GLU A 157 3.33 35.19 -1.02
C GLU A 157 2.71 33.89 -0.49
N ALA A 158 1.70 33.37 -1.20
CA ALA A 158 1.15 32.07 -0.86
C ALA A 158 2.16 30.98 -1.23
N THR A 159 2.29 29.97 -0.37
CA THR A 159 3.15 28.82 -0.65
C THR A 159 2.67 28.10 -1.90
N LYS A 160 3.53 28.01 -2.91
CA LYS A 160 3.24 27.36 -4.18
C LYS A 160 3.53 25.87 -4.08
N ILE A 161 2.52 25.05 -4.29
CA ILE A 161 2.66 23.61 -4.44
C ILE A 161 2.80 23.30 -5.93
N THR A 162 3.90 22.67 -6.32
CA THR A 162 4.17 22.25 -7.70
C THR A 162 4.12 20.73 -7.75
N TYR A 163 3.29 20.17 -8.63
CA TYR A 163 3.31 18.75 -8.94
C TYR A 163 4.28 18.51 -10.09
N VAL A 164 5.19 17.56 -9.93
CA VAL A 164 6.20 17.19 -10.92
C VAL A 164 6.08 15.71 -11.30
N ASP A 165 6.70 15.30 -12.40
CA ASP A 165 6.80 13.88 -12.73
C ASP A 165 7.66 13.13 -11.70
N LYS A 166 7.37 11.84 -11.47
CA LYS A 166 8.14 10.98 -10.56
C LYS A 166 9.62 10.97 -10.96
N GLY A 167 10.51 11.05 -9.98
CA GLY A 167 11.96 11.15 -10.20
C GLY A 167 12.46 12.57 -10.46
N GLN A 168 11.56 13.55 -10.67
CA GLN A 168 11.93 14.95 -10.89
C GLN A 168 11.87 15.74 -9.59
N GLY A 169 12.65 16.82 -9.52
CA GLY A 169 12.64 17.77 -8.42
C GLY A 169 12.42 19.20 -8.91
N LYS A 170 12.46 20.14 -7.96
CA LYS A 170 12.42 21.57 -8.26
C LYS A 170 13.42 22.31 -7.41
N GLU A 171 14.42 22.90 -8.07
CA GLU A 171 15.45 23.68 -7.40
C GLU A 171 14.83 24.81 -6.55
N GLY A 172 15.40 25.02 -5.38
CA GLY A 172 14.95 26.04 -4.43
C GLY A 172 13.66 25.71 -3.66
N ALA A 173 13.04 24.54 -3.90
CA ALA A 173 11.85 24.09 -3.19
C ALA A 173 12.18 23.12 -2.04
N MET A 174 11.19 22.84 -1.20
CA MET A 174 11.14 21.61 -0.43
C MET A 174 10.47 20.53 -1.29
N VAL A 175 11.28 19.60 -1.79
CA VAL A 175 10.92 18.48 -2.67
C VAL A 175 10.61 17.25 -1.82
N MET A 176 9.42 16.69 -1.98
CA MET A 176 8.90 15.57 -1.20
C MET A 176 8.48 14.44 -2.14
N ASP A 177 8.80 13.19 -1.80
CA ASP A 177 8.18 12.00 -2.40
C ASP A 177 8.41 11.83 -3.92
N THR A 178 9.57 12.25 -4.44
CA THR A 178 9.77 12.26 -5.90
C THR A 178 11.22 12.27 -6.38
N SER A 179 12.20 12.41 -5.49
CA SER A 179 13.59 12.70 -5.85
C SER A 179 14.47 11.47 -6.10
N GLY A 180 14.04 10.27 -5.71
CA GLY A 180 14.87 9.07 -5.70
C GLY A 180 15.98 9.10 -4.65
N ARG A 181 15.90 10.01 -3.67
CA ARG A 181 16.86 10.14 -2.58
C ARG A 181 16.33 9.42 -1.35
N GLU A 182 17.24 9.15 -0.42
CA GLU A 182 16.90 8.57 0.88
C GLU A 182 17.01 9.61 2.00
N GLY A 183 15.99 9.65 2.86
CA GLY A 183 15.93 10.48 4.05
C GLY A 183 15.78 11.97 3.75
N VAL A 184 16.34 12.79 4.63
CA VAL A 184 16.29 14.26 4.55
C VAL A 184 17.66 14.79 4.14
N GLN A 185 17.73 15.42 2.97
CA GLN A 185 18.98 15.91 2.39
C GLN A 185 18.83 17.37 1.94
N PHE A 186 19.77 18.22 2.35
CA PHE A 186 19.79 19.62 1.93
C PHE A 186 20.94 19.86 0.94
N ASP A 187 20.59 20.36 -0.23
CA ASP A 187 21.53 20.89 -1.22
C ASP A 187 21.64 22.42 -1.03
N ALA A 188 22.80 22.84 -0.52
CA ALA A 188 23.08 24.25 -0.24
C ALA A 188 23.34 25.08 -1.51
N GLU A 189 23.77 24.47 -2.62
CA GLU A 189 24.07 25.20 -3.87
C GLU A 189 22.78 25.65 -4.55
N THR A 190 21.78 24.76 -4.58
CA THR A 190 20.47 25.03 -5.18
C THR A 190 19.43 25.49 -4.16
N GLU A 191 19.82 25.54 -2.88
CA GLU A 191 18.93 25.74 -1.73
C GLU A 191 17.69 24.83 -1.76
N THR A 192 17.89 23.55 -2.07
CA THR A 192 16.81 22.57 -2.24
C THR A 192 16.83 21.57 -1.09
N LEU A 193 15.69 21.36 -0.44
CA LEU A 193 15.54 20.30 0.55
C LEU A 193 14.83 19.11 -0.10
N TYR A 194 15.43 17.94 -0.04
CA TYR A 194 14.84 16.68 -0.48
C TYR A 194 14.44 15.87 0.74
N ILE A 195 13.21 15.37 0.74
CA ILE A 195 12.66 14.46 1.75
C ILE A 195 12.03 13.32 0.97
N ASP A 196 12.57 12.12 1.11
CA ASP A 196 12.18 11.02 0.23
C ASP A 196 12.62 9.68 0.81
N HIS A 197 12.06 8.59 0.30
CA HIS A 197 12.38 7.21 0.73
C HIS A 197 12.53 6.24 -0.46
N HIS A 198 12.84 6.79 -1.63
CA HIS A 198 12.97 6.06 -2.89
C HIS A 198 14.43 5.77 -3.28
N GLY A 199 15.38 5.91 -2.35
CA GLY A 199 16.77 5.55 -2.58
C GLY A 199 16.98 4.03 -2.64
N ASP A 200 18.10 3.61 -3.24
CA ASP A 200 18.41 2.19 -3.42
C ASP A 200 18.56 1.42 -2.09
N GLU A 201 18.93 2.13 -1.01
CA GLU A 201 19.13 1.58 0.34
C GLU A 201 17.99 1.92 1.31
N SER A 202 16.86 2.42 0.81
CA SER A 202 15.74 2.83 1.65
C SER A 202 15.17 1.65 2.46
N PRO A 203 15.09 1.76 3.80
CA PRO A 203 14.55 0.69 4.63
C PRO A 203 13.08 0.41 4.32
N THR A 204 12.67 -0.85 4.44
CA THR A 204 11.25 -1.21 4.42
C THR A 204 10.52 -0.59 5.61
N GLY A 205 9.30 -0.12 5.40
CA GLY A 205 8.43 0.41 6.46
C GLY A 205 8.61 1.91 6.72
N THR A 206 9.37 2.61 5.89
CA THR A 206 9.48 4.08 5.91
C THR A 206 8.55 4.71 4.88
N SER A 207 8.27 6.01 5.01
CA SER A 207 7.58 6.79 3.99
C SER A 207 8.09 8.23 4.02
N THR A 208 7.85 8.96 2.93
CA THR A 208 8.18 10.40 2.90
C THR A 208 7.42 11.15 3.98
N ALA A 209 6.12 10.85 4.17
CA ALA A 209 5.33 11.47 5.22
C ALA A 209 5.87 11.15 6.62
N GLY A 210 6.38 9.93 6.84
CA GLY A 210 7.07 9.54 8.07
C GLY A 210 8.29 10.42 8.34
N TYR A 211 9.19 10.58 7.36
CA TYR A 211 10.37 11.44 7.48
C TYR A 211 9.99 12.90 7.71
N LEU A 212 9.00 13.41 6.99
CA LEU A 212 8.56 14.79 7.15
C LEU A 212 7.92 15.04 8.51
N TYR A 213 7.08 14.12 9.01
CA TYR A 213 6.46 14.26 10.32
C TYR A 213 7.51 14.33 11.43
N ASP A 214 8.45 13.39 11.44
CA ASP A 214 9.55 13.37 12.42
C ASP A 214 10.37 14.67 12.37
N THR A 215 10.71 15.12 11.15
CA THR A 215 11.46 16.36 10.92
C THR A 215 10.73 17.59 11.46
N LEU A 216 9.46 17.78 11.07
CA LEU A 216 8.67 18.95 11.46
C LEU A 216 8.33 18.94 12.96
N TRP A 217 8.10 17.77 13.53
CA TRP A 217 7.85 17.61 14.97
C TRP A 217 9.09 17.99 15.80
N ARG A 218 10.27 17.43 15.45
CA ARG A 218 11.54 17.74 16.14
C ARG A 218 11.98 19.18 15.98
N ALA A 219 11.75 19.75 14.80
CA ALA A 219 11.97 21.18 14.56
C ALA A 219 10.99 22.08 15.35
N GLY A 220 9.99 21.50 16.04
CA GLY A 220 9.01 22.23 16.82
C GLY A 220 7.96 22.95 15.97
N LEU A 221 7.80 22.61 14.70
CA LEU A 221 6.84 23.24 13.79
C LEU A 221 5.42 22.70 13.91
N ILE A 222 5.29 21.42 14.26
CA ILE A 222 4.00 20.81 14.58
C ILE A 222 3.82 20.90 16.10
N ASP A 223 2.67 21.45 16.51
CA ASP A 223 2.16 21.34 17.87
C ASP A 223 0.88 20.54 17.81
N LEU A 224 0.78 19.53 18.67
CA LEU A 224 -0.47 18.80 18.84
C LEU A 224 -0.97 19.13 20.23
N ASP A 225 -2.24 19.51 20.31
CA ASP A 225 -2.79 20.09 21.54
C ASP A 225 -3.04 19.01 22.62
N ASN A 226 -3.07 17.74 22.22
CA ASN A 226 -3.29 16.61 23.13
C ASN A 226 -2.79 15.27 22.57
N VAL A 227 -2.65 14.30 23.49
CA VAL A 227 -2.20 12.91 23.23
C VAL A 227 -3.03 12.20 22.18
N PHE A 228 -4.32 12.47 22.14
CA PHE A 228 -5.23 11.78 21.23
C PHE A 228 -5.02 12.20 19.78
N GLU A 229 -4.82 13.48 19.52
CA GLU A 229 -4.53 13.99 18.18
C GLU A 229 -3.17 13.52 17.65
N ALA A 230 -2.15 13.41 18.53
CA ALA A 230 -0.89 12.78 18.15
C ALA A 230 -1.05 11.31 17.84
N ALA A 231 -1.68 10.53 18.72
CA ALA A 231 -1.89 9.11 18.46
C ALA A 231 -2.65 8.87 17.14
N ALA A 232 -3.64 9.71 16.83
CA ALA A 232 -4.38 9.60 15.57
C ALA A 232 -3.53 9.94 14.34
N LEU A 233 -2.73 11.02 14.41
CA LEU A 233 -1.84 11.40 13.32
C LEU A 233 -0.75 10.35 13.10
N GLU A 234 -0.18 9.81 14.18
CA GLU A 234 0.82 8.74 14.11
C GLU A 234 0.24 7.46 13.54
N GLY A 235 -0.94 7.03 14.00
CA GLY A 235 -1.62 5.87 13.44
C GLY A 235 -1.91 6.04 11.94
N ALA A 236 -2.27 7.24 11.50
CA ALA A 236 -2.45 7.55 10.09
C ALA A 236 -1.14 7.47 9.29
N ILE A 237 -0.03 7.99 9.83
CA ILE A 237 1.29 7.93 9.18
C ILE A 237 1.81 6.49 9.12
N GLU A 238 1.70 5.73 10.21
CA GLU A 238 2.07 4.31 10.26
C GLU A 238 1.26 3.50 9.24
N PHE A 239 -0.04 3.76 9.16
CA PHE A 239 -0.91 3.12 8.17
C PHE A 239 -0.49 3.46 6.73
N VAL A 240 -0.25 4.73 6.41
CA VAL A 240 0.18 5.15 5.06
C VAL A 240 1.55 4.56 4.73
N SER A 241 2.49 4.56 5.67
CA SER A 241 3.80 3.94 5.50
C SER A 241 3.65 2.45 5.19
N ALA A 242 2.80 1.74 5.93
CA ALA A 242 2.56 0.32 5.69
C ALA A 242 1.90 0.06 4.33
N VAL A 243 0.93 0.87 3.91
CA VAL A 243 0.29 0.77 2.60
C VAL A 243 1.28 1.03 1.47
N ASP A 244 2.09 2.08 1.60
CA ASP A 244 3.08 2.45 0.60
C ASP A 244 4.16 1.36 0.43
N ASN A 245 4.54 0.70 1.52
CA ASN A 245 5.45 -0.44 1.51
C ASN A 245 4.83 -1.76 1.03
N GLY A 246 3.51 -1.81 0.84
CA GLY A 246 2.82 -3.07 0.63
C GLY A 246 3.06 -4.03 1.79
N GLU A 247 3.04 -3.52 3.02
CA GLU A 247 3.21 -4.26 4.28
C GLU A 247 2.06 -3.95 5.25
N TYR A 248 0.86 -3.73 4.72
CA TYR A 248 -0.28 -3.29 5.53
C TYR A 248 -0.84 -4.38 6.47
N PRO A 249 -1.45 -3.99 7.60
CA PRO A 249 -2.07 -4.92 8.54
C PRO A 249 -3.05 -5.85 7.84
N GLY A 250 -3.04 -7.14 8.19
CA GLY A 250 -3.99 -8.11 7.65
C GLY A 250 -3.75 -8.53 6.19
N MET A 251 -2.68 -8.05 5.52
CA MET A 251 -2.36 -8.45 4.13
C MET A 251 -2.31 -9.97 3.91
N HIS A 252 -1.91 -10.73 4.91
CA HIS A 252 -1.78 -12.19 4.84
C HIS A 252 -2.90 -12.92 5.59
N ASN A 253 -3.97 -12.20 5.93
CA ASN A 253 -5.12 -12.76 6.63
C ASN A 253 -6.30 -12.83 5.66
N PRO A 254 -6.76 -14.04 5.28
CA PRO A 254 -7.91 -14.21 4.40
C PRO A 254 -9.16 -13.46 4.87
N LYS A 255 -9.41 -13.43 6.18
CA LYS A 255 -10.54 -12.71 6.76
C LYS A 255 -10.42 -11.19 6.52
N ALA A 256 -9.24 -10.63 6.75
CA ALA A 256 -9.00 -9.21 6.52
C ALA A 256 -9.14 -8.85 5.04
N PHE A 257 -8.69 -9.70 4.12
CA PHE A 257 -8.89 -9.51 2.69
C PHE A 257 -10.38 -9.54 2.30
N LEU A 258 -11.11 -10.57 2.75
CA LEU A 258 -12.54 -10.76 2.49
C LEU A 258 -13.39 -9.57 2.95
N GLN A 259 -13.04 -8.98 4.08
CA GLN A 259 -13.76 -7.84 4.68
C GLN A 259 -13.19 -6.48 4.25
N SER A 260 -12.10 -6.47 3.47
CA SER A 260 -11.31 -5.26 3.22
C SER A 260 -12.11 -4.13 2.59
N SER A 261 -13.18 -4.43 1.85
CA SER A 261 -14.06 -3.45 1.18
C SER A 261 -14.62 -2.38 2.12
N LYS A 262 -14.81 -2.70 3.41
CA LYS A 262 -15.37 -1.80 4.42
C LYS A 262 -14.40 -1.45 5.55
N THR A 263 -13.10 -1.61 5.32
CA THR A 263 -12.04 -1.26 6.28
C THR A 263 -11.26 -0.04 5.82
N MET A 264 -10.49 0.61 6.70
CA MET A 264 -9.63 1.73 6.29
C MET A 264 -8.67 1.31 5.16
N LEU A 265 -8.12 0.09 5.23
CA LEU A 265 -7.28 -0.46 4.17
C LEU A 265 -7.95 -0.35 2.79
N GLY A 266 -9.18 -0.84 2.65
CA GLY A 266 -9.85 -0.84 1.35
C GLY A 266 -10.45 0.50 0.93
N LEU A 267 -10.73 1.38 1.88
CA LEU A 267 -11.29 2.71 1.63
C LEU A 267 -10.23 3.76 1.34
N SER A 268 -9.01 3.60 1.86
CA SER A 268 -7.92 4.56 1.76
C SER A 268 -7.61 5.09 0.34
N PRO A 269 -7.71 4.31 -0.76
CA PRO A 269 -7.47 4.84 -2.11
C PRO A 269 -8.50 5.90 -2.55
N TYR A 270 -9.59 6.03 -1.81
CA TYR A 270 -10.70 6.95 -2.10
C TYR A 270 -10.78 8.12 -1.13
N LEU A 271 -9.90 8.14 -0.13
CA LEU A 271 -9.84 9.14 0.93
C LEU A 271 -8.61 10.04 0.72
N ASN A 272 -8.72 11.29 1.14
CA ASN A 272 -7.56 12.15 1.33
C ASN A 272 -6.95 11.91 2.73
N PHE A 273 -5.74 12.38 2.97
CA PHE A 273 -5.07 12.14 4.25
C PHE A 273 -5.78 12.78 5.45
N THR A 274 -6.54 13.86 5.26
CA THR A 274 -7.34 14.45 6.36
C THR A 274 -8.41 13.47 6.83
N GLU A 275 -9.07 12.78 5.91
CA GLU A 275 -10.10 11.78 6.22
C GLU A 275 -9.50 10.52 6.84
N ILE A 276 -8.28 10.14 6.45
CA ILE A 276 -7.53 9.07 7.10
C ILE A 276 -7.22 9.45 8.56
N VAL A 277 -6.72 10.66 8.81
CA VAL A 277 -6.51 11.15 10.19
C VAL A 277 -7.82 11.20 10.98
N ASP A 278 -8.92 11.64 10.36
CA ASP A 278 -10.23 11.69 11.02
C ASP A 278 -10.81 10.31 11.32
N PHE A 279 -10.48 9.29 10.51
CA PHE A 279 -10.74 7.90 10.88
C PHE A 279 -9.94 7.51 12.12
N PHE A 280 -8.64 7.79 12.18
CA PHE A 280 -7.80 7.44 13.34
C PHE A 280 -8.18 8.20 14.63
N LYS A 281 -8.89 9.33 14.50
CA LYS A 281 -9.53 10.04 15.62
C LYS A 281 -10.85 9.42 16.07
N LYS A 282 -11.44 8.48 15.34
CA LYS A 282 -12.72 7.84 15.71
C LYS A 282 -12.54 6.35 16.00
N TYR A 283 -11.68 5.73 15.22
CA TYR A 283 -11.35 4.32 15.17
C TYR A 283 -9.84 4.20 15.32
N ARG A 284 -9.34 3.06 15.80
CA ARG A 284 -7.87 2.87 15.94
C ARG A 284 -7.35 1.75 15.06
N ASP A 285 -8.17 0.74 14.81
CA ASP A 285 -7.77 -0.43 14.04
C ASP A 285 -8.11 -0.21 12.56
N PRO A 286 -7.12 -0.18 11.65
CA PRO A 286 -7.39 -0.03 10.22
C PRO A 286 -8.13 -1.23 9.61
N LEU A 287 -8.25 -2.35 10.33
CA LEU A 287 -9.01 -3.54 9.97
C LEU A 287 -10.43 -3.56 10.55
N GLU A 288 -10.82 -2.54 11.31
CA GLU A 288 -12.19 -2.42 11.80
C GLU A 288 -13.17 -2.36 10.62
N VAL A 289 -14.15 -3.27 10.63
CA VAL A 289 -15.18 -3.34 9.59
C VAL A 289 -16.26 -2.30 9.89
N LEU A 290 -16.35 -1.30 9.02
CA LEU A 290 -17.29 -0.20 9.18
C LEU A 290 -18.68 -0.54 8.65
N THR A 291 -19.70 -0.01 9.33
CA THR A 291 -21.09 0.00 8.85
C THR A 291 -21.28 1.03 7.74
N ASP A 292 -22.29 0.84 6.89
CA ASP A 292 -22.61 1.79 5.82
C ASP A 292 -22.89 3.20 6.35
N ARG A 293 -23.49 3.29 7.55
CA ARG A 293 -23.71 4.58 8.22
C ARG A 293 -22.39 5.29 8.52
N GLN A 294 -21.39 4.58 9.02
CA GLN A 294 -20.06 5.15 9.31
C GLN A 294 -19.36 5.54 8.00
N ILE A 295 -19.40 4.68 6.98
CA ILE A 295 -18.81 4.97 5.65
C ILE A 295 -19.43 6.24 5.02
N ASN A 296 -20.74 6.44 5.19
CA ASN A 296 -21.44 7.59 4.65
C ASN A 296 -20.99 8.94 5.25
N GLU A 297 -20.29 8.95 6.38
CA GLU A 297 -19.74 10.18 6.97
C GLU A 297 -18.70 10.87 6.07
N TRP A 298 -18.03 10.12 5.18
CA TRP A 298 -17.02 10.64 4.26
C TRP A 298 -17.54 10.93 2.85
N ASN A 299 -18.86 10.86 2.62
CA ASN A 299 -19.43 11.18 1.32
C ASN A 299 -19.41 12.69 1.07
N ARG A 300 -18.79 13.10 -0.06
CA ARG A 300 -18.60 14.51 -0.40
C ARG A 300 -19.73 15.14 -1.23
N GLY A 301 -20.80 14.39 -1.51
CA GLY A 301 -21.98 14.85 -2.26
C GLY A 301 -21.77 15.13 -3.76
N SER A 302 -20.52 15.24 -4.23
CA SER A 302 -20.16 15.30 -5.65
C SER A 302 -19.32 14.09 -6.05
N GLY A 303 -19.62 13.53 -7.22
CA GLY A 303 -18.99 12.29 -7.71
C GLY A 303 -19.57 11.02 -7.08
N GLU A 304 -18.87 9.91 -7.30
CA GLU A 304 -19.22 8.60 -6.74
C GLU A 304 -19.02 8.58 -5.22
N SER A 305 -20.00 8.03 -4.49
CA SER A 305 -19.93 7.91 -3.03
C SER A 305 -18.87 6.92 -2.58
N ILE A 306 -18.33 7.11 -1.36
CA ILE A 306 -17.39 6.16 -0.75
C ILE A 306 -18.08 4.80 -0.54
N LEU A 307 -19.37 4.80 -0.21
CA LEU A 307 -20.15 3.57 -0.10
C LEU A 307 -20.22 2.80 -1.44
N SER A 308 -20.49 3.49 -2.55
CA SER A 308 -20.52 2.84 -3.87
C SER A 308 -19.15 2.29 -4.27
N ARG A 309 -18.07 2.99 -3.89
CA ARG A 309 -16.70 2.49 -4.09
C ARG A 309 -16.38 1.27 -3.23
N ALA A 310 -16.89 1.23 -2.00
CA ALA A 310 -16.78 0.06 -1.13
C ALA A 310 -17.50 -1.15 -1.75
N GLU A 311 -18.71 -0.96 -2.30
CA GLU A 311 -19.47 -2.01 -2.99
C GLU A 311 -18.72 -2.53 -4.23
N LYS A 312 -18.19 -1.65 -5.08
CA LYS A 312 -17.37 -2.05 -6.23
C LYS A 312 -16.08 -2.76 -5.81
N ARG A 313 -15.49 -2.36 -4.69
CA ARG A 313 -14.34 -3.06 -4.13
C ARG A 313 -14.73 -4.44 -3.64
N GLN A 314 -15.90 -4.60 -3.01
CA GLN A 314 -16.42 -5.91 -2.62
C GLN A 314 -16.58 -6.84 -3.82
N GLU A 315 -17.15 -6.35 -4.91
CA GLU A 315 -17.26 -7.10 -6.17
C GLU A 315 -15.87 -7.52 -6.69
N ARG A 316 -14.87 -6.63 -6.65
CA ARG A 316 -13.48 -6.96 -7.03
C ARG A 316 -12.85 -8.01 -6.12
N VAL A 317 -13.13 -8.01 -4.82
CA VAL A 317 -12.69 -9.05 -3.88
C VAL A 317 -13.27 -10.39 -4.30
N GLU A 318 -14.59 -10.45 -4.53
CA GLU A 318 -15.30 -11.66 -4.93
C GLU A 318 -14.81 -12.21 -6.27
N ASN A 319 -14.65 -11.35 -7.27
CA ASN A 319 -14.11 -11.73 -8.57
C ASN A 319 -12.67 -12.22 -8.47
N SER A 320 -11.84 -11.65 -7.59
CA SER A 320 -10.47 -12.13 -7.37
C SER A 320 -10.43 -13.51 -6.73
N ILE A 321 -11.33 -13.79 -5.79
CA ILE A 321 -11.44 -15.11 -5.15
C ILE A 321 -11.83 -16.16 -6.19
N ASN A 322 -12.86 -15.88 -7.00
CA ASN A 322 -13.31 -16.79 -8.05
C ASN A 322 -12.22 -17.05 -9.10
N ALA A 323 -11.46 -16.02 -9.48
CA ALA A 323 -10.32 -16.17 -10.37
C ALA A 323 -9.23 -17.07 -9.78
N ILE A 324 -8.88 -16.86 -8.49
CA ILE A 324 -7.88 -17.69 -7.79
C ILE A 324 -8.34 -19.14 -7.67
N ILE A 325 -9.61 -19.38 -7.35
CA ILE A 325 -10.18 -20.73 -7.29
C ILE A 325 -10.04 -21.43 -8.65
N SER A 326 -10.38 -20.72 -9.73
CA SER A 326 -10.26 -21.23 -11.10
C SER A 326 -8.79 -21.55 -11.47
N LEU A 327 -7.86 -20.65 -11.14
CA LEU A 327 -6.43 -20.85 -11.37
C LEU A 327 -5.90 -22.07 -10.60
N LYS A 328 -6.27 -22.22 -9.32
CA LYS A 328 -5.91 -23.39 -8.51
C LYS A 328 -6.46 -24.70 -9.08
N ALA A 329 -7.73 -24.71 -9.50
CA ALA A 329 -8.34 -25.89 -10.10
C ALA A 329 -7.65 -26.32 -11.42
N ALA A 330 -7.04 -25.36 -12.11
CA ALA A 330 -6.25 -25.58 -13.31
C ALA A 330 -4.74 -25.82 -13.03
N GLU A 331 -4.34 -25.91 -11.76
CA GLU A 331 -2.96 -26.10 -11.29
C GLU A 331 -1.98 -24.97 -11.72
N PHE A 332 -2.46 -23.71 -11.75
CA PHE A 332 -1.64 -22.50 -11.92
C PHE A 332 -0.97 -22.04 -10.63
N ASP A 333 -0.42 -22.98 -9.87
CA ASP A 333 0.38 -22.71 -8.69
C ASP A 333 1.58 -23.65 -8.58
N VAL A 334 2.64 -23.15 -7.96
CA VAL A 334 3.93 -23.86 -7.84
C VAL A 334 4.46 -23.72 -6.43
N GLU A 335 5.00 -24.80 -5.87
CA GLU A 335 5.70 -24.78 -4.58
C GLU A 335 7.16 -24.35 -4.76
N SER A 336 7.63 -23.44 -3.91
CA SER A 336 9.04 -23.04 -3.80
C SER A 336 9.51 -23.18 -2.36
N ASP A 337 10.57 -23.96 -2.14
CA ASP A 337 11.18 -24.11 -0.81
C ASP A 337 11.64 -22.75 -0.24
N LYS A 338 12.01 -21.81 -1.12
CA LYS A 338 12.49 -20.48 -0.74
C LYS A 338 11.36 -19.50 -0.53
N LEU A 339 10.45 -19.41 -1.51
CA LEU A 339 9.47 -18.34 -1.63
C LEU A 339 8.03 -18.78 -1.28
N GLY A 340 7.85 -20.01 -0.82
CA GLY A 340 6.56 -20.59 -0.48
C GLY A 340 5.69 -20.86 -1.71
N ARG A 341 4.37 -20.86 -1.53
CA ARG A 341 3.44 -21.14 -2.63
C ARG A 341 3.32 -19.94 -3.56
N ILE A 342 3.56 -20.16 -4.85
CA ILE A 342 3.52 -19.15 -5.91
C ILE A 342 2.21 -19.29 -6.69
N LEU A 343 1.37 -18.25 -6.71
CA LEU A 343 0.27 -18.16 -7.66
C LEU A 343 0.77 -17.59 -9.00
N VAL A 344 0.46 -18.27 -10.10
CA VAL A 344 0.80 -17.84 -11.46
C VAL A 344 -0.44 -17.28 -12.15
N ASP A 345 -0.46 -15.97 -12.38
CA ASP A 345 -1.56 -15.26 -13.01
C ASP A 345 -1.18 -14.80 -14.42
N ILE A 346 -1.60 -15.58 -15.42
CA ILE A 346 -1.33 -15.28 -16.84
C ILE A 346 -2.43 -14.36 -17.38
N GLY A 347 -2.04 -13.22 -17.94
CA GLY A 347 -2.97 -12.25 -18.54
C GLY A 347 -3.72 -11.39 -17.53
N LYS A 348 -3.30 -11.37 -16.25
CA LYS A 348 -3.88 -10.55 -15.18
C LYS A 348 -5.37 -10.84 -14.95
N GLN A 349 -5.68 -12.12 -14.74
CA GLN A 349 -7.03 -12.62 -14.45
C GLN A 349 -7.48 -12.26 -13.04
N VAL A 350 -6.57 -12.05 -12.08
CA VAL A 350 -6.92 -11.73 -10.69
C VAL A 350 -7.04 -10.21 -10.53
N PRO A 351 -8.25 -9.62 -10.38
CA PRO A 351 -8.44 -8.17 -10.41
C PRO A 351 -7.73 -7.38 -9.32
N MET A 352 -7.47 -8.00 -8.16
CA MET A 352 -6.71 -7.42 -7.06
C MET A 352 -5.28 -7.99 -6.95
N GLY A 353 -4.87 -8.80 -7.92
CA GLY A 353 -3.52 -9.34 -8.08
C GLY A 353 -2.92 -9.88 -6.78
N ARG A 354 -1.75 -9.34 -6.42
CA ARG A 354 -0.99 -9.73 -5.22
C ARG A 354 -1.79 -9.68 -3.92
N ASP A 355 -2.67 -8.68 -3.76
CA ASP A 355 -3.37 -8.46 -2.50
C ASP A 355 -4.36 -9.61 -2.27
N ALA A 356 -5.01 -10.07 -3.35
CA ALA A 356 -5.84 -11.26 -3.33
C ALA A 356 -5.03 -12.54 -3.17
N ALA A 357 -3.91 -12.68 -3.88
CA ALA A 357 -3.05 -13.86 -3.74
C ALA A 357 -2.59 -14.05 -2.28
N PHE A 358 -2.08 -12.99 -1.66
CA PHE A 358 -1.63 -13.03 -0.26
C PHE A 358 -2.79 -13.21 0.71
N GLY A 359 -3.92 -12.55 0.47
CA GLY A 359 -5.15 -12.78 1.23
C GLY A 359 -5.61 -14.23 1.14
N MET A 360 -5.41 -14.90 0.01
CA MET A 360 -5.80 -16.30 -0.20
C MET A 360 -4.72 -17.32 0.20
N GLY A 361 -3.70 -16.89 0.95
CA GLY A 361 -2.70 -17.77 1.55
C GLY A 361 -1.48 -18.06 0.68
N PHE A 362 -1.35 -17.46 -0.50
CA PHE A 362 -0.12 -17.56 -1.29
C PHE A 362 1.00 -16.71 -0.68
N ASP A 363 2.24 -17.13 -0.89
CA ASP A 363 3.43 -16.43 -0.40
C ASP A 363 4.09 -15.58 -1.48
N THR A 364 3.86 -15.93 -2.74
CA THR A 364 4.36 -15.20 -3.90
C THR A 364 3.29 -15.11 -4.97
N TYR A 365 3.21 -13.95 -5.62
CA TYR A 365 2.35 -13.69 -6.76
C TYR A 365 3.22 -13.37 -7.98
N LEU A 366 3.00 -14.11 -9.07
CA LEU A 366 3.63 -13.88 -10.36
C LEU A 366 2.54 -13.54 -11.38
N MET A 367 2.51 -12.28 -11.81
CA MET A 367 1.71 -11.85 -12.96
C MET A 367 2.56 -11.96 -14.21
N TRP A 368 2.13 -12.80 -15.15
CA TRP A 368 2.76 -12.99 -16.46
C TRP A 368 1.89 -12.40 -17.55
N ASN A 369 2.38 -11.40 -18.28
CA ASN A 369 1.58 -10.73 -19.31
C ASN A 369 2.39 -10.56 -20.61
N PRO A 370 2.48 -11.64 -21.42
CA PRO A 370 3.30 -11.66 -22.62
C PRO A 370 2.79 -10.67 -23.69
N ASP A 371 1.49 -10.42 -23.77
CA ASP A 371 0.89 -9.49 -24.74
C ASP A 371 1.32 -8.03 -24.52
N ASP A 372 1.68 -7.68 -23.27
CA ASP A 372 2.18 -6.36 -22.88
C ASP A 372 3.72 -6.34 -22.70
N ASP A 373 4.42 -7.39 -23.08
CA ASP A 373 5.87 -7.56 -22.87
C ASP A 373 6.30 -7.30 -21.40
N SER A 374 5.49 -7.78 -20.45
CA SER A 374 5.62 -7.43 -19.04
C SER A 374 5.42 -8.60 -18.09
N PHE A 375 6.06 -8.51 -16.92
CA PHE A 375 5.78 -9.39 -15.80
C PHE A 375 6.07 -8.70 -14.48
N PHE A 376 5.43 -9.19 -13.43
CA PHE A 376 5.59 -8.69 -12.08
C PHE A 376 5.65 -9.86 -11.11
N VAL A 377 6.61 -9.82 -10.20
CA VAL A 377 6.73 -10.78 -9.10
C VAL A 377 6.70 -10.01 -7.80
N GLN A 378 5.93 -10.49 -6.83
CA GLN A 378 6.09 -10.07 -5.45
C GLN A 378 6.01 -11.26 -4.51
N SER A 379 6.90 -11.28 -3.52
CA SER A 379 6.91 -12.29 -2.46
C SER A 379 6.84 -11.65 -1.08
N LYS A 380 6.37 -12.41 -0.09
CA LYS A 380 6.46 -12.04 1.34
C LYS A 380 7.92 -11.99 1.82
N LYS A 381 8.79 -12.79 1.20
CA LYS A 381 10.22 -12.90 1.53
C LYS A 381 11.06 -12.16 0.46
N PRO A 382 12.28 -11.70 0.79
CA PRO A 382 13.18 -11.15 -0.21
C PRO A 382 13.39 -12.13 -1.37
N LEU A 383 13.28 -11.63 -2.61
CA LEU A 383 13.32 -12.47 -3.81
C LEU A 383 14.68 -13.15 -3.97
N ASN A 384 15.77 -12.43 -3.65
CA ASN A 384 17.16 -12.90 -3.78
C ASN A 384 17.47 -13.53 -5.16
N VAL A 385 16.78 -13.06 -6.19
CA VAL A 385 17.00 -13.41 -7.60
C VAL A 385 17.13 -12.14 -8.42
N ARG A 386 17.87 -12.22 -9.52
CA ARG A 386 18.01 -11.13 -10.49
C ARG A 386 17.71 -11.67 -11.86
N PHE A 387 16.66 -11.14 -12.49
CA PHE A 387 16.34 -11.47 -13.87
C PHE A 387 17.09 -10.52 -14.82
N ASP A 388 17.28 -10.95 -16.07
CA ASP A 388 17.97 -10.15 -17.09
C ASP A 388 17.10 -9.01 -17.65
N GLN A 389 15.83 -8.93 -17.25
CA GLN A 389 14.88 -7.89 -17.64
C GLN A 389 14.07 -7.39 -16.45
N GLY A 390 13.86 -6.07 -16.39
CA GLY A 390 13.17 -5.41 -15.29
C GLY A 390 14.13 -4.95 -14.19
N PHE A 391 13.57 -4.62 -13.04
CA PHE A 391 14.33 -4.17 -11.88
C PHE A 391 13.67 -4.60 -10.57
N VAL A 392 14.49 -4.68 -9.53
CA VAL A 392 14.04 -4.96 -8.16
C VAL A 392 13.44 -3.70 -7.54
N VAL A 393 12.40 -3.86 -6.73
CA VAL A 393 11.82 -2.81 -5.90
C VAL A 393 11.70 -3.35 -4.47
N ARG A 394 12.32 -2.66 -3.50
CA ARG A 394 12.26 -3.00 -2.06
C ARG A 394 12.54 -4.49 -1.76
N GLU A 395 13.51 -5.08 -2.48
CA GLU A 395 14.00 -6.48 -2.40
C GLU A 395 12.98 -7.62 -2.64
N LYS A 396 11.68 -7.37 -2.44
CA LYS A 396 10.59 -8.34 -2.46
C LYS A 396 9.77 -8.28 -3.74
N MET A 397 9.95 -7.24 -4.55
CA MET A 397 9.26 -7.05 -5.81
C MET A 397 10.24 -7.03 -6.97
N TRP A 398 9.81 -7.60 -8.09
CA TRP A 398 10.48 -7.45 -9.38
C TRP A 398 9.47 -6.98 -10.40
N MET A 399 9.82 -5.93 -11.14
CA MET A 399 8.94 -5.35 -12.15
C MET A 399 9.66 -5.26 -13.49
N LYS A 400 9.10 -5.91 -14.50
CA LYS A 400 9.34 -5.61 -15.91
C LYS A 400 8.11 -4.87 -16.44
N PRO A 401 8.14 -3.54 -16.53
CA PRO A 401 6.99 -2.77 -16.99
C PRO A 401 6.80 -2.91 -18.51
N ARG A 402 5.63 -2.45 -18.99
CA ARG A 402 5.37 -2.21 -20.40
C ARG A 402 6.11 -0.95 -20.85
N ASP A 403 7.37 -1.13 -21.24
CA ASP A 403 8.32 -0.08 -21.62
C ASP A 403 8.67 -0.11 -23.13
N GLY A 404 7.99 -0.95 -23.92
CA GLY A 404 8.27 -1.15 -25.34
C GLY A 404 9.49 -2.02 -25.64
N VAL A 405 10.12 -2.60 -24.60
CA VAL A 405 11.18 -3.60 -24.75
C VAL A 405 10.56 -4.99 -24.69
N ALA A 406 10.72 -5.76 -25.76
CA ALA A 406 10.16 -7.11 -25.90
C ALA A 406 10.55 -8.03 -24.73
N LEU A 407 9.62 -8.87 -24.29
CA LEU A 407 9.84 -9.88 -23.27
C LEU A 407 10.62 -11.06 -23.88
N LYS A 408 11.84 -11.26 -23.42
CA LYS A 408 12.77 -12.29 -23.91
C LYS A 408 12.88 -13.47 -22.97
N ILE A 409 12.87 -13.19 -21.66
CA ILE A 409 12.76 -14.25 -20.65
C ILE A 409 11.42 -14.96 -20.80
N THR A 410 11.39 -16.26 -20.57
CA THR A 410 10.19 -17.09 -20.61
C THR A 410 9.60 -17.25 -19.21
N LEU A 411 8.32 -17.60 -19.13
CA LEU A 411 7.68 -17.93 -17.84
C LEU A 411 8.40 -19.08 -17.13
N LYS A 412 8.87 -20.07 -17.89
CA LYS A 412 9.62 -21.21 -17.36
C LYS A 412 10.91 -20.76 -16.68
N GLU A 413 11.72 -19.95 -17.35
CA GLU A 413 12.96 -19.42 -16.77
C GLU A 413 12.69 -18.58 -15.52
N VAL A 414 11.63 -17.77 -15.52
CA VAL A 414 11.23 -17.00 -14.33
C VAL A 414 10.92 -17.95 -13.16
N LEU A 415 10.09 -18.96 -13.38
CA LEU A 415 9.72 -19.93 -12.35
C LEU A 415 10.91 -20.77 -11.87
N GLU A 416 11.82 -21.17 -12.77
CA GLU A 416 13.04 -21.91 -12.42
C GLU A 416 13.92 -21.09 -11.47
N MET A 417 14.07 -19.79 -11.73
CA MET A 417 14.81 -18.89 -10.85
C MET A 417 14.13 -18.73 -9.49
N LEU A 418 12.81 -18.57 -9.46
CA LEU A 418 12.02 -18.41 -8.22
C LEU A 418 11.96 -19.67 -7.35
N THR A 419 12.00 -20.85 -7.97
CA THR A 419 11.99 -22.15 -7.28
C THR A 419 13.41 -22.64 -6.97
N GLY A 420 14.43 -22.07 -7.60
CA GLY A 420 15.83 -22.44 -7.41
C GLY A 420 16.27 -23.65 -8.24
N GLY A 421 15.58 -23.97 -9.33
CA GLY A 421 15.88 -25.10 -10.19
C GLY A 421 14.66 -25.59 -10.96
N GLU A 422 14.51 -26.91 -11.08
CA GLU A 422 13.43 -27.54 -11.84
C GLU A 422 12.03 -27.21 -11.28
N VAL A 423 11.13 -26.75 -12.16
CA VAL A 423 9.76 -26.40 -11.82
C VAL A 423 8.88 -27.65 -11.84
N LYS A 424 8.31 -28.01 -10.68
CA LYS A 424 7.34 -29.11 -10.55
C LYS A 424 5.91 -28.65 -10.89
N ALA A 425 5.71 -28.16 -12.11
CA ALA A 425 4.39 -27.76 -12.58
C ALA A 425 3.50 -28.98 -12.89
N ARG A 426 2.18 -28.79 -12.79
CA ARG A 426 1.17 -29.80 -13.13
C ARG A 426 0.05 -29.16 -13.96
N GLY A 427 -0.87 -29.99 -14.45
CA GLY A 427 -2.09 -29.57 -15.13
C GLY A 427 -1.85 -28.60 -16.28
N LYS A 428 -2.70 -27.59 -16.38
CA LYS A 428 -2.65 -26.61 -17.48
C LYS A 428 -1.39 -25.75 -17.45
N LEU A 429 -0.79 -25.53 -16.28
CA LEU A 429 0.48 -24.82 -16.20
C LEU A 429 1.61 -25.63 -16.84
N ALA A 430 1.69 -26.94 -16.60
CA ALA A 430 2.69 -27.79 -17.25
C ALA A 430 2.54 -27.76 -18.77
N GLU A 431 1.31 -27.89 -19.28
CA GLU A 431 1.00 -27.80 -20.72
C GLU A 431 1.42 -26.44 -21.31
N TYR A 432 1.16 -25.34 -20.60
CA TYR A 432 1.55 -23.99 -21.02
C TYR A 432 3.08 -23.85 -21.13
N LEU A 433 3.82 -24.38 -20.15
CA LEU A 433 5.29 -24.32 -20.12
C LEU A 433 5.92 -25.20 -21.21
N GLU A 434 5.34 -26.36 -21.52
CA GLU A 434 5.82 -27.25 -22.58
C GLU A 434 5.60 -26.66 -23.99
N ASN A 435 4.50 -25.93 -24.19
CA ASN A 435 4.18 -25.30 -25.47
C ASN A 435 4.89 -23.94 -25.69
N GLY A 436 5.88 -23.59 -24.87
CA GLY A 436 6.63 -22.34 -25.02
C GLY A 436 5.84 -21.08 -24.69
N GLY A 437 4.74 -21.21 -23.94
CA GLY A 437 3.88 -20.09 -23.55
C GLY A 437 2.80 -19.72 -24.58
N GLU A 438 2.61 -20.54 -25.62
CA GLU A 438 1.46 -20.45 -26.53
C GLU A 438 0.34 -21.38 -26.04
N ASN A 439 -0.87 -20.84 -25.84
CA ASN A 439 -2.07 -21.68 -25.68
C ASN A 439 -2.40 -22.27 -27.05
N ARG A 440 -2.16 -23.56 -27.27
CA ARG A 440 -2.68 -24.27 -28.45
C ARG A 440 -4.19 -24.41 -28.32
N GLU A 441 -4.93 -23.52 -28.95
CA GLU A 441 -6.33 -23.74 -29.32
C GLU A 441 -6.39 -24.96 -30.26
N ASN A 442 -6.90 -26.09 -29.77
CA ASN A 442 -7.49 -27.07 -30.67
C ASN A 442 -8.91 -26.60 -30.98
N GLU A 443 -9.17 -26.40 -32.27
CA GLU A 443 -10.45 -26.09 -32.89
C GLU A 443 -11.59 -26.97 -32.33
N THR A 444 -12.34 -26.43 -31.38
CA THR A 444 -13.80 -26.26 -31.34
C THR A 444 -14.13 -25.77 -29.94
N ASP A 445 -14.77 -24.60 -29.87
CA ASP A 445 -15.09 -23.82 -28.65
C ASP A 445 -13.95 -22.91 -28.17
N ASP A 446 -14.06 -21.64 -28.57
CA ASP A 446 -13.37 -20.47 -28.03
C ASP A 446 -13.32 -20.55 -26.48
N PRO A 447 -12.13 -20.76 -25.87
CA PRO A 447 -11.99 -20.91 -24.43
C PRO A 447 -12.34 -19.63 -23.68
N LEU A 448 -12.18 -18.46 -24.30
CA LEU A 448 -12.61 -17.17 -23.74
C LEU A 448 -14.14 -17.09 -23.70
N LYS A 449 -14.81 -17.64 -24.71
CA LYS A 449 -16.28 -17.69 -24.78
C LYS A 449 -16.89 -18.74 -23.85
N ALA A 450 -16.29 -19.93 -23.76
CA ALA A 450 -16.69 -20.97 -22.82
C ALA A 450 -16.48 -20.54 -21.35
N PHE A 451 -15.46 -19.71 -21.06
CA PHE A 451 -15.27 -19.12 -19.73
C PHE A 451 -16.27 -18.00 -19.41
N THR A 452 -16.62 -17.15 -20.39
CA THR A 452 -17.65 -16.13 -20.20
C THR A 452 -19.06 -16.73 -20.04
N ASP A 453 -19.35 -17.87 -20.68
CA ASP A 453 -20.66 -18.53 -20.55
C ASP A 453 -20.82 -19.25 -19.20
N VAL A 454 -19.74 -19.68 -18.53
CA VAL A 454 -19.80 -20.21 -17.13
C VAL A 454 -20.06 -19.10 -16.10
N LEU A 455 -19.67 -17.85 -16.39
CA LEU A 455 -20.01 -16.70 -15.55
C LEU A 455 -21.45 -16.20 -15.75
N VAL A 456 -22.16 -16.68 -16.78
CA VAL A 456 -23.52 -16.23 -17.15
C VAL A 456 -24.53 -17.39 -17.28
N GLY A 457 -24.13 -18.66 -17.08
CA GLY A 457 -24.94 -19.86 -17.32
C GLY A 457 -24.94 -20.87 -16.18
N GLU A 458 -26.12 -21.45 -15.92
CA GLU A 458 -26.49 -22.33 -14.79
C GLU A 458 -25.50 -23.47 -14.44
N PRO A 459 -25.45 -23.89 -13.16
CA PRO A 459 -24.44 -24.83 -12.65
C PRO A 459 -24.73 -26.26 -13.11
N SER A 460 -23.77 -26.90 -13.79
CA SER A 460 -23.75 -28.36 -13.90
C SER A 460 -22.33 -28.93 -13.98
N ASN A 461 -21.85 -29.46 -12.86
CA ASN A 461 -21.37 -30.84 -12.71
C ASN A 461 -20.72 -31.02 -11.33
N ALA A 462 -21.19 -32.02 -10.58
CA ALA A 462 -20.95 -32.17 -9.13
C ALA A 462 -19.58 -32.77 -8.74
N GLU A 463 -18.78 -33.26 -9.70
CA GLU A 463 -17.49 -33.92 -9.41
C GLU A 463 -16.33 -32.93 -9.18
N THR A 464 -16.42 -31.70 -9.68
CA THR A 464 -15.40 -30.64 -9.48
C THR A 464 -15.59 -29.84 -8.19
N ALA A 465 -16.74 -29.99 -7.52
CA ALA A 465 -17.11 -29.28 -6.30
C ALA A 465 -16.56 -29.95 -5.02
N GLU A 466 -16.34 -31.26 -5.03
CA GLU A 466 -15.87 -32.03 -3.87
C GLU A 466 -14.38 -31.75 -3.58
N THR A 467 -13.56 -31.59 -4.62
CA THR A 467 -12.14 -31.21 -4.52
C THR A 467 -11.91 -29.75 -4.12
N THR A 468 -12.92 -28.87 -4.28
CA THR A 468 -12.81 -27.43 -3.97
C THR A 468 -13.00 -27.12 -2.48
N LEU A 469 -13.81 -27.89 -1.76
CA LEU A 469 -14.07 -27.70 -0.32
C LEU A 469 -12.92 -28.23 0.56
N ASP A 470 -12.34 -29.37 0.18
CA ASP A 470 -11.17 -29.94 0.87
C ASP A 470 -9.94 -29.04 0.70
N ALA A 471 -9.73 -28.48 -0.49
CA ALA A 471 -8.64 -27.53 -0.77
C ALA A 471 -8.78 -26.17 -0.04
N PHE A 472 -9.95 -25.86 0.52
CA PHE A 472 -10.23 -24.62 1.25
C PHE A 472 -10.15 -24.82 2.77
N THR A 473 -10.49 -26.01 3.26
CA THR A 473 -10.37 -26.36 4.68
C THR A 473 -8.89 -26.42 5.09
N ASP A 474 -8.02 -26.96 4.23
CA ASP A 474 -6.57 -26.98 4.46
C ASP A 474 -5.93 -25.57 4.50
N VAL A 475 -6.47 -24.61 3.72
CA VAL A 475 -5.96 -23.22 3.70
C VAL A 475 -6.40 -22.42 4.93
N LEU A 476 -7.57 -22.73 5.50
CA LEU A 476 -8.08 -22.09 6.70
C LEU A 476 -7.54 -22.71 8.00
N GLU A 477 -7.17 -24.00 8.01
CA GLU A 477 -6.76 -24.71 9.23
C GLU A 477 -5.26 -24.68 9.53
N GLY A 478 -4.39 -24.22 8.62
CA GLY A 478 -2.97 -24.02 8.89
C GLY A 478 -2.21 -25.24 9.42
N GLY A 479 -2.69 -26.45 9.13
CA GLY A 479 -2.10 -27.71 9.56
C GLY A 479 -1.11 -28.28 8.54
N PRO A 480 -0.03 -28.95 8.96
CA PRO A 480 0.81 -29.71 8.02
C PRO A 480 -0.05 -30.81 7.38
N ALA A 481 0.06 -30.94 6.06
CA ALA A 481 -0.59 -32.00 5.29
C ALA A 481 -0.38 -33.36 5.97
N LYS A 482 -1.48 -34.06 6.29
CA LYS A 482 -1.39 -35.45 6.75
C LYS A 482 -0.98 -36.33 5.57
N GLU A 483 -0.04 -37.23 5.87
CA GLU A 483 0.59 -38.21 4.97
C GLU A 483 -0.38 -39.05 4.14
#